data_AF-A0A939ANW4-F1
#
_entry.id   AF-A0A939ANW4-F1
#
_cell.length_a   1.000
_cell.length_b   1.000
_cell.length_c   1.000
_cell.angle_alpha   90.00
_cell.angle_beta   90.00
_cell.angle_gamma   90.00
#
_symmetry.space_group_name_H-M   'P 1'
#
loop_
_entity.id
_entity.type
_entity.pdbx_description
1 polymer ?
#
loop_
_entity_poly.entity_id
_entity_poly.type
_entity_poly.pdbx_seq_one_letter_code
_entity_poly.pdbx_strand_id
1 'polypeptide(L)' 'VLARQVGMYLLRLDGGQTLLEIGRALGDRDHTTVLHGVNKIERRLQLDDRLRSDLEGVRARLAEPS' A
#
# COMPACT_ATOMS: atom_id res chain seq x y z
N VAL A 1 3.66 11.71 -1.06
CA VAL A 1 2.56 10.96 -1.74
C VAL A 1 2.89 9.47 -1.89
N LEU A 2 4.10 9.09 -2.31
CA LEU A 2 4.51 7.68 -2.46
C LEU A 2 4.29 6.82 -1.21
N ALA A 3 4.81 7.22 -0.04
CA ALA A 3 4.66 6.46 1.20
C ALA A 3 3.19 6.17 1.54
N ARG A 4 2.28 7.11 1.28
CA ARG A 4 0.84 6.91 1.48
C ARG A 4 0.25 5.90 0.52
N GLN A 5 0.66 5.93 -0.76
CA GLN A 5 0.20 4.97 -1.76
C GLN A 5 0.73 3.55 -1.46
N VAL A 6 1.97 3.44 -0.98
CA VAL A 6 2.52 2.18 -0.47
C VAL A 6 1.71 1.69 0.73
N GLY A 7 1.38 2.58 1.68
CA GLY A 7 0.49 2.23 2.79
C GLY A 7 -0.89 1.75 2.34
N MET A 8 -1.51 2.42 1.36
CA MET A 8 -2.79 1.97 0.76
C MET A 8 -2.67 0.57 0.16
N TYR A 9 -1.58 0.30 -0.57
CA TYR A 9 -1.33 -1.00 -1.19
C TYR A 9 -1.14 -2.09 -0.13
N LEU A 10 -0.28 -1.87 0.87
CA LEU A 10 -0.01 -2.85 1.93
C LEU A 10 -1.28 -3.18 2.74
N LEU A 11 -2.06 -2.17 3.14
CA LEU A 11 -3.33 -2.41 3.82
C LEU A 11 -4.30 -3.21 2.92
N ARG A 12 -4.39 -2.88 1.63
CA ARG A 12 -5.32 -3.59 0.75
C ARG A 12 -4.95 -5.05 0.50
N LEU A 13 -3.66 -5.32 0.26
CA LEU A 13 -3.16 -6.62 -0.18
C LEU A 13 -2.75 -7.51 0.99
N ASP A 14 -1.98 -6.98 1.93
CA ASP A 14 -1.43 -7.74 3.06
C ASP A 14 -2.35 -7.65 4.29
N GLY A 15 -3.01 -6.51 4.50
CA GLY A 15 -3.91 -6.30 5.64
C GLY A 15 -5.38 -6.66 5.40
N GLY A 16 -5.77 -6.94 4.15
CA GLY A 16 -7.13 -7.34 3.78
C GLY A 16 -8.22 -6.27 3.95
N GLN A 17 -7.85 -5.02 4.27
CA GLN A 17 -8.84 -3.96 4.49
C GLN A 17 -9.54 -3.54 3.19
N THR A 18 -10.79 -3.09 3.31
CA THR A 18 -11.56 -2.53 2.20
C THR A 18 -11.08 -1.11 1.83
N LEU A 19 -11.38 -0.67 0.60
CA LEU A 19 -10.99 0.67 0.13
C LEU A 19 -11.55 1.79 1.02
N LEU A 20 -12.75 1.59 1.60
CA LEU A 20 -13.38 2.55 2.48
C LEU A 20 -12.68 2.62 3.85
N GLU A 21 -12.34 1.48 4.44
CA GLU A 21 -11.60 1.42 5.71
C GLU A 21 -10.22 2.05 5.58
N ILE A 22 -9.51 1.78 4.48
CA ILE A 22 -8.21 2.38 4.18
C ILE A 22 -8.36 3.90 4.00
N GLY A 23 -9.41 4.35 3.30
CA GLY A 23 -9.69 5.77 3.10
C GLY A 23 -9.85 6.51 4.42
N ARG A 24 -10.65 5.95 5.33
CA ARG A 24 -10.84 6.47 6.70
C ARG A 24 -9.54 6.48 7.49
N ALA A 25 -8.82 5.35 7.51
CA ALA A 25 -7.57 5.21 8.27
C ALA A 25 -6.46 6.18 7.81
N LEU A 26 -6.47 6.60 6.53
CA LEU A 26 -5.46 7.46 5.94
C LEU A 26 -5.94 8.92 5.76
N GLY A 27 -6.84 9.38 6.63
CA GLY A 27 -7.32 10.75 6.73
C GLY A 27 -8.50 11.05 5.82
N ASP A 28 -9.58 10.27 5.96
CA ASP A 28 -10.88 10.40 5.28
C ASP A 28 -10.77 10.62 3.76
N ARG A 29 -9.97 9.79 3.12
CA ARG A 29 -9.81 9.81 1.66
C ARG A 29 -10.95 9.07 0.98
N ASP A 30 -11.37 9.62 -0.17
CA ASP A 30 -12.31 8.95 -1.05
C ASP A 30 -11.77 7.57 -1.46
N HIS A 31 -12.61 6.54 -1.41
CA HIS A 31 -12.28 5.17 -1.80
C HIS A 31 -11.70 5.06 -3.23
N THR A 32 -12.09 5.94 -4.16
CA THR A 32 -11.51 6.04 -5.51
C THR A 32 -10.06 6.54 -5.48
N THR A 33 -9.71 7.44 -4.55
CA THR A 33 -8.33 7.87 -4.33
C THR A 33 -7.47 6.71 -3.82
N VAL A 34 -8.03 5.90 -2.92
CA VAL A 34 -7.36 4.68 -2.44
C VAL A 34 -7.14 3.71 -3.60
N LEU A 35 -8.18 3.44 -4.40
CA LEU A 35 -8.08 2.58 -5.58
C LEU A 35 -7.00 3.04 -6.56
N HIS A 36 -6.96 4.34 -6.86
CA HIS A 36 -5.91 4.91 -7.71
C HIS A 36 -4.51 4.75 -7.09
N GLY A 37 -4.38 4.92 -5.77
CA GLY A 37 -3.13 4.69 -5.05
C GLY A 37 -2.65 3.24 -5.17
N VAL A 38 -3.53 2.27 -4.91
CA VAL A 38 -3.25 0.83 -5.01
C VAL A 38 -2.81 0.47 -6.43
N ASN A 39 -3.62 0.81 -7.43
CA ASN A 39 -3.33 0.50 -8.83
C ASN A 39 -2.01 1.14 -9.31
N LYS A 40 -1.69 2.34 -8.80
CA LYS A 40 -0.44 3.02 -9.15
C LYS A 40 0.78 2.28 -8.59
N ILE A 41 0.71 1.78 -7.35
CA ILE A 41 1.80 0.98 -6.78
C ILE A 41 1.93 -0.35 -7.51
N GLU A 42 0.82 -1.04 -7.77
CA GLU A 42 0.82 -2.31 -8.49
C GLU A 42 1.52 -2.20 -9.85
N ARG A 43 1.19 -1.18 -10.66
CA ARG A 43 1.86 -0.93 -11.95
C ARG A 43 3.33 -0.58 -11.79
N ARG A 44 3.69 0.20 -10.77
CA ARG A 44 5.10 0.57 -10.53
C ARG A 44 5.94 -0.63 -10.12
N LEU A 45 5.39 -1.54 -9.32
CA LEU A 45 6.08 -2.76 -8.92
C LEU A 45 6.42 -3.68 -10.10
N GLN A 46 5.75 -3.53 -11.25
CA GLN A 46 6.10 -4.28 -12.47
C GLN A 46 7.35 -3.72 -13.18
N LEU A 47 7.71 -2.46 -12.94
CA LEU A 47 8.74 -1.75 -13.69
C LEU A 47 9.91 -1.25 -12.82
N ASP A 48 9.74 -1.26 -11.50
CA ASP A 48 10.67 -0.65 -10.54
C ASP A 48 11.13 -1.73 -9.54
N ASP A 49 12.22 -2.43 -9.87
CA ASP A 49 12.79 -3.50 -9.03
C ASP A 49 13.28 -2.98 -7.68
N ARG A 50 13.72 -1.71 -7.63
CA ARG A 50 14.12 -1.07 -6.38
C ARG A 50 12.91 -0.88 -5.47
N LEU A 51 11.80 -0.39 -6.00
CA LEU A 51 10.56 -0.28 -5.21
C LEU A 51 10.08 -1.64 -4.72
N ARG A 52 10.24 -2.70 -5.52
CA ARG A 52 9.90 -4.07 -5.10
C ARG A 52 10.76 -4.51 -3.91
N SER A 53 12.08 -4.34 -4.01
CA SER A 53 13.01 -4.68 -2.92
C SER A 53 12.74 -3.87 -1.66
N ASP A 54 12.49 -2.56 -1.79
CA ASP A 54 12.13 -1.70 -0.64
C ASP A 54 10.82 -2.18 0.02
N LEU A 55 9.81 -2.57 -0.78
CA LEU A 55 8.53 -3.07 -0.27
C LEU A 55 8.68 -4.42 0.44
N GLU A 56 9.48 -5.33 -0.09
CA GLU A 56 9.82 -6.60 0.56
C GLU A 56 10.51 -6.37 1.91
N GLY A 57 11.44 -5.40 1.98
CA GLY A 57 12.07 -5.01 3.24
C GLY A 57 11.06 -4.49 4.27
N VAL A 58 10.07 -3.69 3.84
CA VAL A 58 8.98 -3.25 4.72
C VAL A 58 8.13 -4.42 5.20
N ARG A 59 7.75 -5.34 4.31
CA ARG A 59 6.95 -6.54 4.66
C ARG A 59 7.67 -7.44 5.65
N ALA A 60 8.97 -7.67 5.46
CA ALA A 60 9.78 -8.46 6.39
C ALA A 60 9.71 -7.88 7.81
N ARG A 61 9.90 -6.56 7.95
CA ARG A 61 9.83 -5.87 9.25
C ARG A 61 8.45 -5.89 9.90
N LEU A 62 7.37 -5.97 9.12
CA LEU A 62 6.00 -6.09 9.63
C LEU A 62 5.65 -7.52 10.05
N ALA A 63 6.32 -8.52 9.47
CA ALA A 63 6.12 -9.93 9.76
C ALA A 63 6.95 -10.44 10.94
N GLU A 64 7.95 -9.68 11.40
CA GLU A 64 8.72 -9.99 12.60
C GLU A 64 7.78 -10.01 13.83
N PRO A 65 7.55 -11.17 14.47
CA PRO A 65 6.80 -11.20 15.71
C PRO A 65 7.59 -10.43 16.78
N SER A 66 6.91 -9.49 17.43
CA SER A 66 7.44 -8.77 18.59
C SER A 66 7.58 -9.68 19.81
#